data_AF-A0AA95HYL7-F1
#
_entry.id   AF-A0AA95HYL7-F1
#
_cell.length_a   1.000
_cell.length_b   1.000
_cell.length_c   1.000
_cell.angle_alpha   90.00
_cell.angle_beta   90.00
_cell.angle_gamma   90.00
#
_symmetry.space_group_name_H-M   'P 1'
#
loop_
_entity.id
_entity.type
_entity.pdbx_description
1 polymer ?
#
loop_
_entity_poly.entity_id
_entity_poly.type
_entity_poly.pdbx_seq_one_letter_code
_entity_poly.pdbx_strand_id
1 'polypeptide(L)'
;MSKYKKQLRQKDRWENKYDSLDLKKLLTILKDNRRDIQSNQQLYYDPVQDLHDIEKYYRGAQDLDLSDLALFYKFHTIIFQSHKNELPYFLAKDLYLYTWVDLYPDGTAKSIYSSQMKDPESLLIEDNETLRKKYDEFRRRSRQIQVNGFDSIKELKLFEEHFKMNTEHIVPQSWFAGAEPMKGDLHHLFVCEPDCNITRSNFPFADFDFYNPESDDETIQNNCGISTGYEFEPEHGKGTSARAMLYFFLRYPKRVKNEFKKKVNIPLLVRWNEEFPPTLYEKHRNQAIFYIQGNRNPFIDFPDLSKKIDFPI
;
A
#
# COMPACT_ATOMS: atom_id res chain seq x y z
N MET A 1 -32.27 19.76 27.43
CA MET A 1 -30.99 19.08 27.80
C MET A 1 -30.54 17.94 26.84
N SER A 2 -31.04 17.81 25.60
CA SER A 2 -30.90 16.57 24.78
C SER A 2 -30.04 16.67 23.49
N LYS A 3 -29.83 17.87 22.90
CA LYS A 3 -28.99 18.02 21.67
C LYS A 3 -27.54 18.39 21.98
N TYR A 4 -27.32 19.31 22.93
CA TYR A 4 -26.00 19.81 23.31
C TYR A 4 -25.08 18.72 23.93
N LYS A 5 -25.63 17.85 24.80
CA LYS A 5 -24.89 16.70 25.36
C LYS A 5 -24.52 15.65 24.30
N LYS A 6 -25.27 15.56 23.19
CA LYS A 6 -24.99 14.62 22.09
C LYS A 6 -23.86 15.13 21.20
N GLN A 7 -23.81 16.45 20.94
CA GLN A 7 -22.71 17.12 20.22
C GLN A 7 -21.41 17.12 21.04
N LEU A 8 -21.48 17.36 22.35
CA LEU A 8 -20.31 17.25 23.24
C LEU A 8 -19.76 15.81 23.29
N ARG A 9 -20.62 14.79 23.42
CA ARG A 9 -20.20 13.39 23.34
C ARG A 9 -19.63 13.00 21.98
N GLN A 10 -20.12 13.57 20.88
CA GLN A 10 -19.51 13.37 19.56
C GLN A 10 -18.15 14.04 19.49
N LYS A 11 -18.03 15.29 19.95
CA LYS A 11 -16.77 16.04 20.02
C LYS A 11 -15.71 15.31 20.86
N ASP A 12 -16.07 14.82 22.06
CA ASP A 12 -15.20 14.03 22.93
C ASP A 12 -14.81 12.68 22.28
N ARG A 13 -15.70 12.10 21.47
CA ARG A 13 -15.44 10.82 20.76
C ARG A 13 -14.54 11.01 19.54
N TRP A 14 -14.51 12.20 18.94
CA TRP A 14 -13.52 12.56 17.92
C TRP A 14 -12.20 12.96 18.57
N GLU A 15 -12.21 13.80 19.61
CA GLU A 15 -11.00 14.21 20.36
C GLU A 15 -10.24 13.01 20.95
N ASN A 16 -10.92 12.01 21.53
CA ASN A 16 -10.27 10.78 22.03
C ASN A 16 -9.87 9.77 20.94
N LYS A 17 -10.41 9.89 19.72
CA LYS A 17 -10.03 9.02 18.59
C LYS A 17 -8.83 9.59 17.81
N TYR A 18 -8.62 10.91 17.92
CA TYR A 18 -7.45 11.66 17.45
C TYR A 18 -6.32 11.75 18.48
N ASP A 19 -6.50 11.14 19.66
CA ASP A 19 -5.39 10.59 20.47
C ASP A 19 -4.81 9.33 19.79
N SER A 20 -4.81 9.35 18.45
CA SER A 20 -4.10 8.45 17.53
C SER A 20 -2.67 8.35 17.99
N LEU A 21 -2.12 7.13 17.97
CA LEU A 21 -0.75 6.79 18.36
C LEU A 21 0.15 8.02 18.49
N ASP A 22 0.36 8.45 19.74
CA ASP A 22 1.21 9.58 20.09
C ASP A 22 2.45 9.54 19.19
N LEU A 23 2.67 10.58 18.37
CA LEU A 23 3.80 10.67 17.45
C LEU A 23 5.11 10.30 18.16
N LYS A 24 5.24 10.65 19.45
CA LYS A 24 6.37 10.25 20.27
C LYS A 24 6.54 8.73 20.41
N LYS A 25 5.45 7.97 20.55
CA LYS A 25 5.46 6.51 20.54
C LYS A 25 5.89 5.97 19.18
N LEU A 26 5.37 6.51 18.07
CA LEU A 26 5.76 6.10 16.72
C LEU A 26 7.26 6.33 16.48
N LEU A 27 7.77 7.50 16.86
CA LEU A 27 9.19 7.83 16.78
C LEU A 27 10.06 6.92 17.67
N THR A 28 9.54 6.53 18.85
CA THR A 28 10.24 5.58 19.72
C THR A 28 10.33 4.20 19.07
N ILE A 29 9.21 3.68 18.54
CA ILE A 29 9.16 2.40 17.83
C ILE A 29 10.12 2.42 16.62
N LEU A 30 10.06 3.47 15.80
CA LEU A 30 10.97 3.62 14.65
C LEU A 30 12.43 3.62 15.09
N LYS A 31 12.77 4.34 16.16
CA LYS A 31 14.14 4.41 16.67
C LYS A 31 14.64 3.05 17.15
N ASP A 32 13.80 2.30 17.85
CA ASP A 32 14.13 0.96 18.33
C ASP A 32 14.32 -0.01 17.15
N ASN A 33 13.40 -0.01 16.17
CA ASN A 33 13.53 -0.82 14.96
C ASN A 33 14.81 -0.49 14.17
N ARG A 34 15.15 0.80 14.00
CA ARG A 34 16.40 1.21 13.33
C ARG A 34 17.63 0.75 14.09
N ARG A 35 17.60 0.79 15.42
CA ARG A 35 18.70 0.27 16.26
C ARG A 35 18.84 -1.25 16.08
N ASP A 36 17.73 -1.98 16.05
CA ASP A 36 17.74 -3.43 15.88
C ASP A 36 18.36 -3.82 14.53
N ILE A 37 17.93 -3.18 13.44
CA ILE A 37 18.50 -3.35 12.09
C ILE A 37 20.02 -3.11 12.09
N GLN A 38 20.48 -2.02 12.72
CA GLN A 38 21.90 -1.69 12.81
C GLN A 38 22.70 -2.69 13.65
N SER A 39 22.08 -3.27 14.68
CA SER A 39 22.72 -4.22 15.58
C SER A 39 22.86 -5.61 14.98
N ASN A 40 21.85 -6.05 14.22
CA ASN A 40 21.79 -7.38 13.63
C ASN A 40 20.90 -7.39 12.39
N GLN A 41 21.51 -7.58 11.21
CA GLN A 41 20.80 -7.65 9.94
C GLN A 41 19.83 -8.85 9.83
N GLN A 42 19.99 -9.90 10.66
CA GLN A 42 19.00 -10.98 10.74
C GLN A 42 17.69 -10.54 11.42
N LEU A 43 17.71 -9.48 12.24
CA LEU A 43 16.48 -8.90 12.79
C LEU A 43 15.69 -8.13 11.72
N TYR A 44 16.39 -7.60 10.71
CA TYR A 44 15.74 -7.03 9.52
C TYR A 44 15.09 -8.14 8.69
N TYR A 45 15.87 -9.12 8.25
CA TYR A 45 15.33 -10.24 7.48
C TYR A 45 16.01 -11.55 7.88
N ASP A 46 15.22 -12.52 8.34
CA ASP A 46 15.70 -13.86 8.65
C ASP A 46 15.32 -14.81 7.50
N PRO A 47 16.25 -15.14 6.59
CA PRO A 47 15.96 -16.00 5.43
C PRO A 47 15.67 -17.45 5.84
N VAL A 48 16.22 -17.93 6.97
CA VAL A 48 16.02 -19.31 7.41
C VAL A 48 14.61 -19.46 7.96
N GLN A 49 14.20 -18.53 8.82
CA GLN A 49 12.85 -18.50 9.34
C GLN A 49 11.82 -18.22 8.24
N ASP A 50 12.13 -17.33 7.28
CA ASP A 50 11.23 -17.03 6.17
C ASP A 50 10.94 -18.27 5.32
N LEU A 51 11.96 -19.05 4.97
CA LEU A 51 11.78 -20.31 4.24
C LEU A 51 10.91 -21.31 5.02
N HIS A 52 11.14 -21.46 6.32
CA HIS A 52 10.32 -22.32 7.16
C HIS A 52 8.85 -21.87 7.19
N ASP A 53 8.62 -20.56 7.30
CA ASP A 53 7.28 -20.00 7.31
C ASP A 53 6.59 -20.15 5.96
N ILE A 54 7.29 -19.97 4.84
CA ILE A 54 6.78 -20.24 3.49
C ILE A 54 6.33 -21.71 3.37
N GLU A 55 7.20 -22.67 3.71
CA GLU A 55 6.88 -24.10 3.62
C GLU A 55 5.67 -24.48 4.47
N LYS A 56 5.58 -23.92 5.68
CA LYS A 56 4.47 -24.15 6.60
C LYS A 56 3.18 -23.50 6.09
N TYR A 57 3.25 -22.26 5.62
CA TYR A 57 2.12 -21.47 5.16
C TYR A 57 1.47 -22.07 3.91
N TYR A 58 2.29 -22.54 2.96
CA TYR A 58 1.82 -23.13 1.70
C TYR A 58 1.80 -24.67 1.69
N ARG A 59 1.89 -25.33 2.85
CA ARG A 59 1.95 -26.81 2.93
C ARG A 59 0.83 -27.52 2.14
N GLY A 60 -0.39 -26.97 2.14
CA GLY A 60 -1.52 -27.52 1.37
C GLY A 60 -1.54 -27.13 -0.12
N ALA A 61 -0.62 -26.27 -0.57
CA ALA A 61 -0.52 -25.73 -1.92
C ALA A 61 0.50 -26.44 -2.83
N GLN A 62 1.27 -27.42 -2.31
CA GLN A 62 2.45 -28.00 -2.96
C GLN A 62 2.18 -28.69 -4.33
N ASP A 63 0.98 -29.25 -4.55
CA ASP A 63 0.59 -29.74 -5.89
C ASP A 63 0.24 -28.57 -6.83
N LEU A 64 1.19 -28.23 -7.71
CA LEU A 64 1.10 -27.17 -8.72
C LEU A 64 0.67 -27.68 -10.11
N ASP A 65 0.34 -28.97 -10.27
CA ASP A 65 -0.16 -29.58 -11.52
C ASP A 65 -1.68 -29.33 -11.75
N LEU A 66 -2.22 -28.26 -11.15
CA LEU A 66 -3.61 -27.87 -11.29
C LEU A 66 -3.80 -26.99 -12.53
N SER A 67 -5.00 -26.99 -13.10
CA SER A 67 -5.35 -26.00 -14.12
C SER A 67 -5.22 -24.57 -13.58
N ASP A 68 -4.94 -23.61 -14.47
CA ASP A 68 -4.61 -22.23 -14.12
C ASP A 68 -5.66 -21.55 -13.21
N LEU A 69 -6.94 -21.87 -13.42
CA LEU A 69 -8.05 -21.37 -12.59
C LEU A 69 -8.18 -22.09 -11.24
N ALA A 70 -7.88 -23.40 -11.17
CA ALA A 70 -7.87 -24.12 -9.90
C ALA A 70 -6.73 -23.61 -9.00
N LEU A 71 -5.59 -23.27 -9.60
CA LEU A 71 -4.47 -22.64 -8.91
C LEU A 71 -4.86 -21.28 -8.33
N PHE A 72 -5.57 -20.45 -9.10
CA PHE A 72 -6.15 -19.18 -8.62
C PHE A 72 -6.95 -19.39 -7.33
N TYR A 73 -7.94 -20.30 -7.35
CA TYR A 73 -8.83 -20.50 -6.19
C TYR A 73 -8.10 -21.09 -4.98
N LYS A 74 -7.10 -21.95 -5.20
CA LYS A 74 -6.28 -22.53 -4.13
C LYS A 74 -5.51 -21.44 -3.38
N PHE A 75 -4.77 -20.61 -4.11
CA PHE A 75 -4.02 -19.52 -3.50
C PHE A 75 -4.92 -18.41 -2.94
N HIS A 76 -6.01 -18.07 -3.63
CA HIS A 76 -7.04 -17.16 -3.10
C HIS A 76 -7.54 -17.63 -1.74
N THR A 77 -7.86 -18.93 -1.60
CA THR A 77 -8.37 -19.51 -0.35
C THR A 77 -7.35 -19.41 0.77
N ILE A 78 -6.07 -19.75 0.50
CA ILE A 78 -5.00 -19.67 1.50
C ILE A 78 -4.86 -18.25 2.02
N ILE A 79 -4.71 -17.26 1.13
CA ILE A 79 -4.50 -15.85 1.51
C ILE A 79 -5.75 -15.26 2.18
N PHE A 80 -6.94 -15.63 1.70
CA PHE A 80 -8.20 -15.19 2.31
C PHE A 80 -8.33 -15.70 3.75
N GLN A 81 -8.03 -16.98 3.98
CA GLN A 81 -8.17 -17.59 5.31
C GLN A 81 -7.07 -17.17 6.28
N SER A 82 -5.88 -16.83 5.78
CA SER A 82 -4.72 -16.49 6.61
C SER A 82 -4.65 -15.02 7.02
N HIS A 83 -5.38 -14.11 6.36
CA HIS A 83 -5.45 -12.70 6.76
C HIS A 83 -6.28 -12.58 8.06
N LYS A 84 -5.62 -12.80 9.20
CA LYS A 84 -6.24 -12.85 10.54
C LYS A 84 -6.40 -11.45 11.15
N ASN A 85 -5.42 -10.59 10.94
CA ASN A 85 -5.40 -9.24 11.50
C ASN A 85 -5.68 -8.22 10.41
N GLU A 86 -6.96 -8.00 10.14
CA GLU A 86 -7.44 -6.98 9.20
C GLU A 86 -7.29 -5.58 9.81
N LEU A 87 -6.12 -4.97 9.59
CA LEU A 87 -5.78 -3.68 10.18
C LEU A 87 -6.57 -2.54 9.52
N PRO A 88 -7.17 -1.63 10.31
CA PRO A 88 -7.67 -0.36 9.77
C PRO A 88 -6.53 0.46 9.16
N TYR A 89 -6.79 1.16 8.06
CA TYR A 89 -5.76 1.91 7.32
C TYR A 89 -4.91 2.86 8.17
N PHE A 90 -5.54 3.61 9.09
CA PHE A 90 -4.81 4.55 9.95
C PHE A 90 -3.78 3.84 10.83
N LEU A 91 -4.08 2.61 11.29
CA LEU A 91 -3.16 1.82 12.10
C LEU A 91 -2.09 1.17 11.23
N ALA A 92 -2.48 0.58 10.10
CA ALA A 92 -1.55 -0.04 9.15
C ALA A 92 -0.46 0.93 8.70
N LYS A 93 -0.87 2.13 8.25
CA LYS A 93 0.04 3.18 7.77
C LYS A 93 0.98 3.67 8.87
N ASP A 94 0.44 4.19 9.96
CA ASP A 94 1.25 4.95 10.91
C ASP A 94 2.09 4.01 11.79
N LEU A 95 1.52 2.89 12.24
CA LEU A 95 2.20 2.00 13.18
C LEU A 95 3.14 1.01 12.51
N TYR A 96 2.90 0.61 11.25
CA TYR A 96 3.66 -0.48 10.64
C TYR A 96 4.36 -0.10 9.33
N LEU A 97 3.71 0.67 8.44
CA LEU A 97 4.30 0.99 7.14
C LEU A 97 5.61 1.75 7.29
N TYR A 98 5.58 2.92 7.94
CA TYR A 98 6.76 3.80 8.05
C TYR A 98 7.77 3.39 9.11
N THR A 99 7.34 2.63 10.10
CA THR A 99 8.17 2.26 11.25
C THR A 99 8.90 0.94 11.05
N TRP A 100 8.44 0.09 10.11
CA TRP A 100 8.97 -1.27 9.96
C TRP A 100 8.92 -1.83 8.54
N VAL A 101 7.73 -1.91 7.95
CA VAL A 101 7.51 -2.65 6.70
C VAL A 101 8.30 -2.02 5.55
N ASP A 102 8.27 -0.69 5.41
CA ASP A 102 8.94 0.02 4.29
C ASP A 102 10.36 0.47 4.63
N LEU A 103 10.92 0.00 5.75
CA LEU A 103 12.32 0.23 6.04
C LEU A 103 13.20 -0.61 5.11
N TYR A 104 14.30 -0.01 4.69
CA TYR A 104 15.41 -0.66 3.98
C TYR A 104 16.45 -1.18 4.99
N PRO A 105 17.44 -2.00 4.55
CA PRO A 105 18.46 -2.55 5.44
C PRO A 105 19.32 -1.51 6.17
N ASP A 106 19.33 -0.26 5.70
CA ASP A 106 20.01 0.88 6.33
C ASP A 106 19.10 1.68 7.29
N GLY A 107 17.84 1.26 7.43
CA GLY A 107 16.82 1.91 8.25
C GLY A 107 16.22 3.18 7.63
N THR A 108 16.47 3.45 6.35
CA THR A 108 15.78 4.49 5.57
C THR A 108 14.51 3.96 4.93
N ALA A 109 13.69 4.83 4.34
CA ALA A 109 12.61 4.44 3.45
C ALA A 109 12.89 4.94 2.03
N LYS A 110 12.27 4.33 1.01
CA LYS A 110 12.32 4.83 -0.36
C LYS A 110 10.92 4.93 -0.94
N SER A 111 10.71 5.96 -1.74
CA SER A 111 9.50 6.07 -2.53
C SER A 111 9.44 4.99 -3.61
N ILE A 112 8.26 4.38 -3.78
CA ILE A 112 8.06 3.30 -4.74
C ILE A 112 8.32 3.73 -6.18
N TYR A 113 7.94 4.96 -6.55
CA TYR A 113 7.98 5.41 -7.94
C TYR A 113 9.22 6.22 -8.29
N SER A 114 9.76 7.01 -7.35
CA SER A 114 10.94 7.85 -7.59
C SER A 114 12.24 7.22 -7.11
N SER A 115 12.16 6.13 -6.33
CA SER A 115 13.28 5.56 -5.58
C SER A 115 14.04 6.59 -4.69
N GLN A 116 13.48 7.79 -4.49
CA GLN A 116 14.10 8.82 -3.66
C GLN A 116 14.13 8.33 -2.22
N MET A 117 15.31 8.40 -1.60
CA MET A 117 15.48 8.10 -0.18
C MET A 117 14.77 9.14 0.68
N LYS A 118 14.07 8.66 1.70
CA LYS A 118 13.37 9.46 2.69
C LYS A 118 13.79 9.01 4.08
N ASP A 119 13.88 9.98 4.98
CA ASP A 119 13.99 9.70 6.40
C ASP A 119 12.58 9.35 6.96
N PRO A 120 12.37 8.15 7.54
CA PRO A 120 11.05 7.73 7.99
C PRO A 120 10.48 8.58 9.14
N GLU A 121 11.32 9.21 9.95
CA GLU A 121 10.90 10.16 10.98
C GLU A 121 10.25 11.40 10.34
N SER A 122 10.87 11.92 9.28
CA SER A 122 10.31 13.03 8.48
C SER A 122 8.94 12.64 7.89
N LEU A 123 8.76 11.43 7.35
CA LEU A 123 7.48 10.95 6.82
C LEU A 123 6.37 10.95 7.89
N LEU A 124 6.68 10.47 9.09
CA LEU A 124 5.74 10.44 10.22
C LEU A 124 5.32 11.85 10.65
N ILE A 125 6.28 12.78 10.70
CA ILE A 125 6.03 14.18 11.08
C ILE A 125 5.15 14.86 10.02
N GLU A 126 5.52 14.76 8.74
CA GLU A 126 4.79 15.37 7.61
C GLU A 126 3.35 14.86 7.51
N ASP A 127 3.14 13.55 7.64
CA ASP A 127 1.80 12.95 7.59
C ASP A 127 0.97 13.38 8.81
N ASN A 128 1.56 13.43 10.00
CA ASN A 128 0.88 13.92 11.21
C ASN A 128 0.50 15.40 11.09
N GLU A 129 1.36 16.24 10.53
CA GLU A 129 1.02 17.64 10.19
C GLU A 129 -0.10 17.73 9.16
N THR A 130 -0.05 16.90 8.12
CA THR A 130 -1.07 16.84 7.08
C THR A 130 -2.43 16.42 7.66
N LEU A 131 -2.44 15.45 8.59
CA LEU A 131 -3.63 15.04 9.33
C LEU A 131 -4.19 16.18 10.20
N ARG A 132 -3.33 16.92 10.90
CA ARG A 132 -3.74 18.09 11.70
C ARG A 132 -4.36 19.19 10.81
N LYS A 133 -3.71 19.52 9.69
CA LYS A 133 -4.23 20.48 8.69
C LYS A 133 -5.60 20.03 8.15
N LYS A 134 -5.75 18.75 7.80
CA LYS A 134 -7.05 18.16 7.39
C LYS A 134 -8.12 18.36 8.45
N TYR A 135 -7.80 18.09 9.71
CA TYR A 135 -8.74 18.19 10.83
C TYR A 135 -9.17 19.64 11.09
N ASP A 136 -8.22 20.58 11.13
CA ASP A 136 -8.51 21.99 11.39
C ASP A 136 -9.39 22.60 10.28
N GLU A 137 -9.09 22.29 9.02
CA GLU A 137 -9.89 22.76 7.90
C GLU A 137 -11.27 22.10 7.85
N PHE A 138 -11.37 20.81 8.16
CA PHE A 138 -12.66 20.13 8.35
C PHE A 138 -13.51 20.82 9.43
N ARG A 139 -12.90 21.19 10.55
CA ARG A 139 -13.59 21.93 11.63
C ARG A 139 -14.03 23.32 11.16
N ARG A 140 -13.18 24.04 10.43
CA ARG A 140 -13.50 25.37 9.89
C ARG A 140 -14.70 25.31 8.94
N ARG A 141 -14.67 24.37 7.99
CA ARG A 141 -15.77 24.15 7.03
C ARG A 141 -17.03 23.63 7.70
N SER A 142 -16.92 22.73 8.67
CA SER A 142 -18.08 22.24 9.43
C SER A 142 -18.83 23.37 10.14
N ARG A 143 -18.12 24.38 10.66
CA ARG A 143 -18.73 25.60 11.21
C ARG A 143 -19.42 26.42 10.13
N GLN A 144 -18.83 26.56 8.94
CA GLN A 144 -19.42 27.31 7.81
C GLN A 144 -20.66 26.62 7.22
N ILE A 145 -20.65 25.29 7.12
CA ILE A 145 -21.80 24.49 6.64
C ILE A 145 -23.00 24.64 7.58
N GLN A 146 -22.77 24.72 8.90
CA GLN A 146 -23.83 25.01 9.87
C GLN A 146 -24.46 26.40 9.68
N VAL A 147 -23.74 27.34 9.06
CA VAL A 147 -24.22 28.72 8.82
C VAL A 147 -24.92 28.86 7.48
N ASN A 148 -24.49 28.15 6.43
CA ASN A 148 -24.92 28.43 5.04
C ASN A 148 -25.77 27.35 4.35
N GLY A 149 -26.03 26.19 4.97
CA GLY A 149 -26.99 25.20 4.46
C GLY A 149 -26.77 24.73 3.00
N PHE A 150 -25.98 23.65 2.84
CA PHE A 150 -25.71 22.80 1.64
C PHE A 150 -24.59 23.20 0.65
N ASP A 151 -23.56 22.34 0.53
CA ASP A 151 -23.25 21.42 -0.62
C ASP A 151 -22.04 20.49 -0.29
N SER A 152 -22.02 19.91 0.92
CA SER A 152 -20.77 19.61 1.64
C SER A 152 -20.00 18.36 1.20
N ILE A 153 -20.66 17.34 0.62
CA ILE A 153 -20.01 16.03 0.41
C ILE A 153 -19.07 16.07 -0.81
N LYS A 154 -19.44 16.79 -1.87
CA LYS A 154 -18.62 16.89 -3.09
C LYS A 154 -17.38 17.75 -2.86
N GLU A 155 -17.53 18.86 -2.15
CA GLU A 155 -16.40 19.69 -1.73
C GLU A 155 -15.48 18.99 -0.73
N LEU A 156 -16.02 18.18 0.19
CA LEU A 156 -15.21 17.36 1.11
C LEU A 156 -14.38 16.30 0.36
N LYS A 157 -14.92 15.69 -0.70
CA LYS A 157 -14.18 14.73 -1.53
C LYS A 157 -13.05 15.39 -2.32
N LEU A 158 -13.35 16.50 -3.01
CA LEU A 158 -12.32 17.29 -3.70
C LEU A 158 -11.25 17.79 -2.71
N PHE A 159 -11.65 18.09 -1.47
CA PHE A 159 -10.74 18.48 -0.40
C PHE A 159 -9.82 17.33 0.07
N GLU A 160 -10.33 16.10 0.22
CA GLU A 160 -9.50 14.94 0.57
C GLU A 160 -8.42 14.64 -0.47
N GLU A 161 -8.70 14.91 -1.76
CA GLU A 161 -7.77 14.70 -2.88
C GLU A 161 -6.56 15.65 -2.84
N HIS A 162 -6.69 16.85 -2.25
CA HIS A 162 -5.60 17.84 -2.16
C HIS A 162 -4.58 17.53 -1.06
N PHE A 163 -4.91 16.67 -0.09
CA PHE A 163 -4.03 16.34 1.02
C PHE A 163 -3.64 14.87 0.92
N LYS A 164 -2.77 14.59 -0.06
CA LYS A 164 -2.13 13.28 -0.19
C LYS A 164 -1.11 13.09 0.93
N MET A 165 -1.09 11.88 1.45
CA MET A 165 -0.12 11.44 2.45
C MET A 165 1.10 10.86 1.74
N ASN A 166 2.18 10.62 2.46
CA ASN A 166 3.37 9.93 1.97
C ASN A 166 3.16 8.41 1.73
N THR A 167 1.92 7.98 1.45
CA THR A 167 1.54 6.58 1.21
C THR A 167 0.81 6.46 -0.11
N GLU A 168 1.26 5.52 -0.92
CA GLU A 168 0.61 5.05 -2.13
C GLU A 168 -0.19 3.77 -1.89
N HIS A 169 -1.38 3.71 -2.48
CA HIS A 169 -2.14 2.47 -2.63
C HIS A 169 -1.93 1.97 -4.05
N ILE A 170 -1.18 0.87 -4.24
CA ILE A 170 -0.90 0.34 -5.60
C ILE A 170 -2.20 0.00 -6.33
N VAL A 171 -3.23 -0.47 -5.64
CA VAL A 171 -4.58 -0.47 -6.21
C VAL A 171 -5.30 0.81 -5.75
N PRO A 172 -5.71 1.72 -6.65
CA PRO A 172 -6.31 2.98 -6.24
C PRO A 172 -7.56 2.77 -5.37
N GLN A 173 -7.66 3.52 -4.27
CA GLN A 173 -8.83 3.43 -3.38
C GLN A 173 -10.17 3.64 -4.10
N SER A 174 -10.20 4.49 -5.12
CA SER A 174 -11.41 4.78 -5.92
C SER A 174 -11.95 3.54 -6.66
N TRP A 175 -11.10 2.55 -6.94
CA TRP A 175 -11.45 1.32 -7.65
C TRP A 175 -12.27 0.35 -6.78
N PHE A 176 -12.12 0.40 -5.46
CA PHE A 176 -12.81 -0.45 -4.48
C PHE A 176 -13.56 0.35 -3.40
N ALA A 177 -13.84 1.63 -3.68
CA ALA A 177 -14.55 2.56 -2.79
C ALA A 177 -13.85 2.81 -1.43
N GLY A 178 -12.54 2.59 -1.33
CA GLY A 178 -11.76 2.81 -0.11
C GLY A 178 -12.23 1.94 1.07
N ALA A 179 -12.87 0.81 0.79
CA ALA A 179 -13.44 -0.06 1.82
C ALA A 179 -12.35 -0.84 2.57
N GLU A 180 -12.53 -0.99 3.88
CA GLU A 180 -11.77 -1.94 4.69
C GLU A 180 -12.22 -3.39 4.40
N PRO A 181 -11.35 -4.41 4.55
CA PRO A 181 -9.96 -4.33 5.04
C PRO A 181 -8.95 -3.96 3.94
N MET A 182 -9.39 -3.83 2.68
CA MET A 182 -8.50 -3.60 1.55
C MET A 182 -7.69 -2.33 1.74
N LYS A 183 -8.29 -1.24 2.22
CA LYS A 183 -7.59 0.04 2.37
C LYS A 183 -6.39 -0.04 3.32
N GLY A 184 -6.44 -0.88 4.36
CA GLY A 184 -5.35 -1.08 5.32
C GLY A 184 -4.44 -2.27 5.07
N ASP A 185 -4.63 -3.03 3.98
CA ASP A 185 -3.78 -4.19 3.66
C ASP A 185 -2.39 -3.75 3.19
N LEU A 186 -1.37 -3.97 4.03
CA LEU A 186 0.02 -3.53 3.84
C LEU A 186 0.66 -4.06 2.55
N HIS A 187 0.19 -5.18 1.99
CA HIS A 187 0.74 -5.75 0.75
C HIS A 187 0.55 -4.86 -0.48
N HIS A 188 -0.29 -3.81 -0.41
CA HIS A 188 -0.39 -2.80 -1.48
C HIS A 188 -0.24 -1.36 -0.99
N LEU A 189 0.30 -1.15 0.22
CA LEU A 189 0.66 0.16 0.74
C LEU A 189 2.16 0.38 0.60
N PHE A 190 2.58 1.53 0.09
CA PHE A 190 4.01 1.85 -0.09
C PHE A 190 4.29 3.30 0.27
N VAL A 191 5.50 3.59 0.76
CA VAL A 191 6.00 4.96 0.84
C VAL A 191 6.05 5.57 -0.55
N CYS A 192 5.53 6.78 -0.69
CA CYS A 192 5.49 7.52 -1.95
C CYS A 192 5.29 9.01 -1.69
N GLU A 193 6.01 9.89 -2.39
CA GLU A 193 5.76 11.32 -2.25
C GLU A 193 4.34 11.70 -2.69
N PRO A 194 3.71 12.69 -2.02
CA PRO A 194 2.44 13.25 -2.44
C PRO A 194 2.39 13.60 -3.93
N ASP A 195 3.45 14.21 -4.47
CA ASP A 195 3.51 14.63 -5.88
C ASP A 195 3.50 13.42 -6.83
N CYS A 196 4.24 12.36 -6.51
CA CYS A 196 4.22 11.12 -7.31
C CYS A 196 2.86 10.42 -7.21
N ASN A 197 2.23 10.39 -6.04
CA ASN A 197 0.87 9.88 -5.85
C ASN A 197 -0.17 10.70 -6.66
N ILE A 198 -0.02 12.02 -6.72
CA ILE A 198 -0.86 12.90 -7.56
C ILE A 198 -0.66 12.58 -9.04
N THR A 199 0.58 12.51 -9.51
CA THR A 199 0.92 12.17 -10.90
C THR A 199 0.32 10.84 -11.32
N ARG A 200 0.47 9.82 -10.46
CA ARG A 200 -0.08 8.47 -10.68
C ARG A 200 -1.61 8.49 -10.74
N SER A 201 -2.26 9.31 -9.92
CA SER A 201 -3.72 9.43 -9.85
C SER A 201 -4.43 8.09 -9.56
N ASN A 202 -5.41 7.69 -10.37
CA ASN A 202 -6.06 6.39 -10.32
C ASN A 202 -5.88 5.61 -11.63
N PHE A 203 -4.79 5.89 -12.35
CA PHE A 203 -4.51 5.33 -13.66
C PHE A 203 -4.02 3.88 -13.55
N PRO A 204 -4.46 2.98 -14.45
CA PRO A 204 -3.85 1.67 -14.61
C PRO A 204 -2.39 1.83 -15.08
N PHE A 205 -1.59 0.80 -14.78
CA PHE A 205 -0.22 0.73 -15.25
C PHE A 205 -0.15 0.41 -16.75
N ALA A 206 0.79 1.03 -17.45
CA ALA A 206 1.13 0.79 -18.84
C ALA A 206 2.65 0.88 -19.05
N ASP A 207 3.13 0.37 -20.18
CA ASP A 207 4.40 0.79 -20.77
C ASP A 207 4.10 1.70 -21.97
N PHE A 208 4.94 2.69 -22.20
CA PHE A 208 4.88 3.58 -23.35
C PHE A 208 6.05 3.30 -24.28
N ASP A 209 5.81 3.13 -25.58
CA ASP A 209 6.86 2.79 -26.56
C ASP A 209 8.04 3.79 -26.61
N PHE A 210 7.85 5.01 -26.12
CA PHE A 210 8.85 6.08 -26.08
C PHE A 210 9.58 6.21 -24.73
N TYR A 211 9.29 5.35 -23.75
CA TYR A 211 9.77 5.47 -22.38
C TYR A 211 10.00 4.09 -21.76
N ASN A 212 11.18 3.87 -21.19
CA ASN A 212 11.65 2.61 -20.62
C ASN A 212 12.61 2.89 -19.45
N PRO A 213 12.12 3.43 -18.32
CA PRO A 213 12.93 4.07 -17.27
C PRO A 213 13.84 3.16 -16.46
N GLU A 214 13.59 1.86 -16.45
CA GLU A 214 14.44 0.87 -15.77
C GLU A 214 15.44 0.20 -16.72
N SER A 215 15.63 0.76 -17.93
CA SER A 215 16.65 0.35 -18.91
C SER A 215 17.89 1.24 -18.84
N ASP A 216 19.06 0.63 -18.97
CA ASP A 216 20.36 1.34 -18.98
C ASP A 216 20.49 2.34 -20.15
N ASP A 217 19.73 2.15 -21.23
CA ASP A 217 19.77 2.97 -22.45
C ASP A 217 18.71 4.10 -22.47
N GLU A 218 17.95 4.29 -21.40
CA GLU A 218 16.90 5.32 -21.36
C GLU A 218 17.46 6.75 -21.36
N THR A 219 16.86 7.60 -22.18
CA THR A 219 17.27 9.01 -22.35
C THR A 219 16.35 10.00 -21.65
N ILE A 220 15.10 9.58 -21.41
CA ILE A 220 14.07 10.35 -20.71
C ILE A 220 14.11 9.96 -19.23
N GLN A 221 14.57 10.89 -18.39
CA GLN A 221 14.52 10.73 -16.94
C GLN A 221 13.39 11.56 -16.35
N ASN A 222 12.53 10.92 -15.56
CA ASN A 222 11.49 11.60 -14.79
C ASN A 222 11.69 11.35 -13.30
N ASN A 223 11.04 12.16 -12.46
CA ASN A 223 11.13 11.92 -11.02
C ASN A 223 10.23 10.77 -10.57
N CYS A 224 8.99 10.70 -11.07
CA CYS A 224 7.99 9.74 -10.58
C CYS A 224 7.59 8.69 -11.64
N GLY A 225 7.81 8.97 -12.91
CA GLY A 225 7.13 8.29 -14.01
C GLY A 225 6.35 9.24 -14.90
N ILE A 226 5.73 8.69 -15.93
CA ILE A 226 4.94 9.42 -16.92
C ILE A 226 3.47 9.03 -16.82
N SER A 227 2.60 10.05 -16.86
CA SER A 227 1.14 9.87 -17.00
C SER A 227 0.67 10.44 -18.33
N THR A 228 0.17 9.59 -19.22
CA THR A 228 -0.43 10.01 -20.50
C THR A 228 -1.61 9.11 -20.84
N GLY A 229 -2.63 9.63 -21.52
CA GLY A 229 -3.78 8.82 -21.94
C GLY A 229 -4.63 8.22 -20.80
N TYR A 230 -4.55 8.76 -19.57
CA TYR A 230 -5.11 8.15 -18.35
C TYR A 230 -4.46 6.81 -17.98
N GLU A 231 -3.21 6.60 -18.37
CA GLU A 231 -2.35 5.48 -18.00
C GLU A 231 -1.09 6.03 -17.31
N PHE A 232 -0.38 5.18 -16.58
CA PHE A 232 0.83 5.56 -15.84
C PHE A 232 1.93 4.51 -15.99
N GLU A 233 3.14 4.95 -16.30
CA GLU A 233 4.35 4.15 -16.27
C GLU A 233 5.29 4.74 -15.20
N PRO A 234 5.65 3.99 -14.15
CA PRO A 234 6.49 4.52 -13.09
C PRO A 234 7.97 4.58 -13.51
N GLU A 235 8.73 5.54 -12.99
CA GLU A 235 10.19 5.61 -13.20
C GLU A 235 10.89 4.39 -12.56
N HIS A 236 10.43 4.01 -11.37
CA HIS A 236 10.93 2.84 -10.65
C HIS A 236 9.80 2.00 -10.04
N GLY A 237 10.11 0.76 -9.68
CA GLY A 237 9.23 -0.09 -8.91
C GLY A 237 8.21 -0.86 -9.75
N LYS A 238 8.49 -1.09 -11.05
CA LYS A 238 7.63 -1.89 -11.94
C LYS A 238 7.32 -3.28 -11.37
N GLY A 239 8.35 -4.05 -10.99
CA GLY A 239 8.19 -5.39 -10.42
C GLY A 239 7.39 -5.42 -9.11
N THR A 240 7.73 -4.54 -8.18
CA THR A 240 7.05 -4.41 -6.88
C THR A 240 5.58 -4.03 -7.06
N SER A 241 5.30 -3.05 -7.93
CA SER A 241 3.93 -2.61 -8.25
C SER A 241 3.13 -3.73 -8.91
N ALA A 242 3.75 -4.49 -9.81
CA ALA A 242 3.13 -5.65 -10.45
C ALA A 242 2.74 -6.72 -9.43
N ARG A 243 3.66 -7.14 -8.54
CA ARG A 243 3.38 -8.15 -7.52
C ARG A 243 2.31 -7.72 -6.52
N ALA A 244 2.29 -6.45 -6.12
CA ALA A 244 1.27 -5.90 -5.23
C ALA A 244 -0.13 -5.87 -5.90
N MET A 245 -0.20 -5.46 -7.18
CA MET A 245 -1.44 -5.46 -7.95
C MET A 245 -1.96 -6.88 -8.19
N LEU A 246 -1.09 -7.81 -8.63
CA LEU A 246 -1.43 -9.24 -8.82
C LEU A 246 -1.94 -9.86 -7.51
N TYR A 247 -1.25 -9.61 -6.40
CA TYR A 247 -1.70 -10.03 -5.07
C TYR A 247 -3.10 -9.50 -4.75
N PHE A 248 -3.37 -8.23 -5.00
CA PHE A 248 -4.66 -7.63 -4.68
C PHE A 248 -5.79 -8.29 -5.47
N PHE A 249 -5.59 -8.57 -6.77
CA PHE A 249 -6.57 -9.27 -7.59
C PHE A 249 -6.76 -10.73 -7.17
N LEU A 250 -5.70 -11.38 -6.69
CA LEU A 250 -5.79 -12.72 -6.13
C LEU A 250 -6.54 -12.74 -4.78
N ARG A 251 -6.29 -11.76 -3.90
CA ARG A 251 -6.92 -11.69 -2.57
C ARG A 251 -8.35 -11.12 -2.59
N TYR A 252 -8.65 -10.22 -3.52
CA TYR A 252 -9.91 -9.47 -3.59
C TYR A 252 -10.58 -9.50 -4.99
N PRO A 253 -10.76 -10.68 -5.63
CA PRO A 253 -11.12 -10.79 -7.05
C PRO A 253 -12.44 -10.11 -7.47
N LYS A 254 -13.36 -9.91 -6.51
CA LYS A 254 -14.70 -9.36 -6.75
C LYS A 254 -14.90 -7.95 -6.19
N ARG A 255 -13.83 -7.29 -5.72
CA ARG A 255 -13.95 -6.00 -5.00
C ARG A 255 -13.64 -4.78 -5.87
N VAL A 256 -12.82 -4.94 -6.89
CA VAL A 256 -12.56 -3.90 -7.89
C VAL A 256 -13.79 -3.75 -8.79
N LYS A 257 -14.26 -2.51 -9.00
CA LYS A 257 -15.37 -2.24 -9.91
C LYS A 257 -15.01 -2.68 -11.34
N ASN A 258 -15.98 -3.25 -12.05
CA ASN A 258 -15.79 -3.80 -13.39
C ASN A 258 -15.20 -2.80 -14.41
N GLU A 259 -15.49 -1.51 -14.27
CA GLU A 259 -14.97 -0.45 -15.15
C GLU A 259 -13.44 -0.27 -15.07
N PHE A 260 -12.85 -0.54 -13.90
CA PHE A 260 -11.40 -0.50 -13.69
C PHE A 260 -10.76 -1.86 -13.94
N LYS A 261 -11.46 -2.94 -13.55
CA LYS A 261 -11.04 -4.33 -13.76
C LYS A 261 -10.61 -4.60 -15.20
N LYS A 262 -11.40 -4.12 -16.17
CA LYS A 262 -11.15 -4.27 -17.61
C LYS A 262 -9.95 -3.47 -18.15
N LYS A 263 -9.45 -2.50 -17.39
CA LYS A 263 -8.31 -1.66 -17.79
C LYS A 263 -6.98 -2.20 -17.27
N VAL A 264 -7.00 -3.22 -16.41
CA VAL A 264 -5.77 -3.82 -15.88
C VAL A 264 -5.19 -4.77 -16.91
N ASN A 265 -3.96 -4.52 -17.32
CA ASN A 265 -3.22 -5.36 -18.25
C ASN A 265 -2.45 -6.45 -17.47
N ILE A 266 -3.06 -7.61 -17.22
CA ILE A 266 -2.37 -8.72 -16.52
C ILE A 266 -1.12 -9.19 -17.26
N PRO A 267 -1.11 -9.37 -18.60
CA PRO A 267 0.13 -9.73 -19.31
C PRO A 267 1.30 -8.76 -19.04
N LEU A 268 1.03 -7.45 -18.96
CA LEU A 268 2.03 -6.45 -18.56
C LEU A 268 2.56 -6.70 -17.15
N LEU A 269 1.68 -6.91 -16.16
CA LEU A 269 2.10 -7.15 -14.78
C LEU A 269 2.88 -8.47 -14.64
N VAL A 270 2.50 -9.52 -15.37
CA VAL A 270 3.24 -10.78 -15.42
C VAL A 270 4.64 -10.55 -15.99
N ARG A 271 4.76 -9.80 -17.09
CA ARG A 271 6.04 -9.44 -17.69
C ARG A 271 6.92 -8.61 -16.73
N TRP A 272 6.40 -7.56 -16.11
CA TRP A 272 7.14 -6.77 -15.12
C TRP A 272 7.58 -7.62 -13.92
N ASN A 273 6.77 -8.58 -13.47
CA ASN A 273 7.18 -9.49 -12.40
C ASN A 273 8.36 -10.40 -12.80
N GLU A 274 8.44 -10.80 -14.07
CA GLU A 274 9.54 -11.62 -14.61
C GLU A 274 10.82 -10.82 -14.84
N GLU A 275 10.69 -9.62 -15.43
CA GLU A 275 11.82 -8.73 -15.73
C GLU A 275 12.47 -8.21 -14.44
N PHE A 276 11.67 -7.96 -13.39
CA PHE A 276 12.11 -7.36 -12.14
C PHE A 276 11.86 -8.28 -10.93
N PRO A 277 12.74 -9.27 -10.64
CA PRO A 277 12.52 -10.27 -9.59
C PRO A 277 12.46 -9.66 -8.17
N PRO A 278 11.86 -10.36 -7.19
CA PRO A 278 11.73 -9.82 -5.83
C PRO A 278 13.08 -9.52 -5.17
N THR A 279 13.18 -8.31 -4.64
CA THR A 279 14.38 -7.83 -3.93
C THR A 279 14.41 -8.27 -2.47
N LEU A 280 15.55 -8.09 -1.79
CA LEU A 280 15.65 -8.29 -0.33
C LEU A 280 14.63 -7.43 0.43
N TYR A 281 14.39 -6.21 -0.03
CA TYR A 281 13.37 -5.31 0.53
C TYR A 281 11.97 -5.92 0.45
N GLU A 282 11.59 -6.50 -0.69
CA GLU A 282 10.27 -7.12 -0.83
C GLU A 282 10.13 -8.40 0.00
N LYS A 283 11.21 -9.18 0.14
CA LYS A 283 11.22 -10.36 1.01
C LYS A 283 11.05 -9.99 2.48
N HIS A 284 11.78 -8.98 2.94
CA HIS A 284 11.58 -8.37 4.26
C HIS A 284 10.13 -7.94 4.47
N ARG A 285 9.58 -7.14 3.55
CA ARG A 285 8.18 -6.70 3.60
C ARG A 285 7.23 -7.88 3.73
N ASN A 286 7.39 -8.91 2.90
CA ASN A 286 6.49 -10.06 2.90
C ASN A 286 6.55 -10.81 4.24
N GLN A 287 7.74 -10.99 4.82
CA GLN A 287 7.94 -11.59 6.14
C GLN A 287 7.34 -10.73 7.26
N ALA A 288 7.61 -9.42 7.25
CA ALA A 288 7.07 -8.47 8.23
C ALA A 288 5.54 -8.43 8.19
N ILE A 289 4.94 -8.32 7.01
CA ILE A 289 3.48 -8.29 6.83
C ILE A 289 2.88 -9.63 7.24
N PHE A 290 3.54 -10.75 6.99
CA PHE A 290 3.09 -12.06 7.47
C PHE A 290 2.96 -12.09 9.00
N TYR A 291 3.95 -11.59 9.74
CA TYR A 291 3.87 -11.53 11.20
C TYR A 291 2.82 -10.53 11.72
N ILE A 292 2.52 -9.49 10.96
CA ILE A 292 1.54 -8.47 11.35
C ILE A 292 0.11 -8.89 11.02
N GLN A 293 -0.15 -9.27 9.76
CA GLN A 293 -1.50 -9.53 9.22
C GLN A 293 -1.86 -11.01 9.13
N GLY A 294 -0.86 -11.89 9.12
CA GLY A 294 -1.02 -13.35 9.00
C GLY A 294 -0.99 -13.88 7.56
N ASN A 295 -1.08 -13.02 6.54
CA ASN A 295 -1.10 -13.40 5.13
C ASN A 295 0.18 -13.00 4.38
N ARG A 296 0.51 -13.77 3.35
CA ARG A 296 1.67 -13.57 2.47
C ARG A 296 1.26 -13.22 1.04
N ASN A 297 2.12 -12.49 0.35
CA ASN A 297 2.05 -12.29 -1.09
C ASN A 297 2.79 -13.43 -1.81
N PRO A 298 2.07 -14.35 -2.49
CA PRO A 298 2.70 -15.51 -3.12
C PRO A 298 3.53 -15.15 -4.34
N PHE A 299 3.37 -13.97 -4.94
CA PHE A 299 4.20 -13.54 -6.07
C PHE A 299 5.59 -13.05 -5.63
N ILE A 300 5.80 -12.81 -4.33
CA ILE A 300 7.12 -12.60 -3.74
C ILE A 300 7.77 -13.94 -3.38
N ASP A 301 6.99 -14.87 -2.80
CA ASP A 301 7.47 -16.19 -2.39
C ASP A 301 7.76 -17.11 -3.60
N PHE A 302 6.90 -17.04 -4.63
CA PHE A 302 6.94 -17.83 -5.85
C PHE A 302 6.68 -16.95 -7.09
N PRO A 303 7.67 -16.20 -7.60
CA PRO A 303 7.46 -15.27 -8.71
C PRO A 303 6.86 -15.92 -9.96
N ASP A 304 7.28 -17.15 -10.29
CA ASP A 304 6.76 -17.90 -11.45
C ASP A 304 5.26 -18.24 -11.36
N LEU A 305 4.64 -18.08 -10.19
CA LEU A 305 3.21 -18.31 -10.01
C LEU A 305 2.36 -17.38 -10.91
N SER A 306 2.85 -16.16 -11.21
CA SER A 306 2.14 -15.20 -12.06
C SER A 306 1.87 -15.72 -13.47
N LYS A 307 2.75 -16.59 -14.00
CA LYS A 307 2.60 -17.23 -15.32
C LYS A 307 1.59 -18.35 -15.35
N LYS A 308 1.30 -18.94 -14.19
CA LYS A 308 0.50 -20.17 -14.06
C LYS A 308 -0.93 -19.90 -13.61
N ILE A 309 -1.21 -18.71 -13.09
CA ILE A 309 -2.53 -18.35 -12.59
C ILE A 309 -3.32 -17.64 -13.69
N ASP A 310 -4.53 -18.13 -13.94
CA ASP A 310 -5.52 -17.41 -14.72
C ASP A 310 -6.37 -16.54 -13.78
N PHE A 311 -6.33 -15.23 -13.99
CA PHE A 311 -7.10 -14.28 -13.20
C PHE A 311 -8.49 -14.13 -13.81
N PRO A 312 -9.59 -14.45 -13.08
CA PRO A 312 -10.94 -14.30 -13.59
C PRO A 312 -11.38 -12.82 -13.55
N ILE A 313 -10.76 -11.99 -14.39
CA ILE A 313 -10.95 -10.54 -14.50
C ILE A 313 -12.02 -10.13 -15.52
#